data_AF-A0A3D1BQK5-F1
#
_entry.id   AF-A0A3D1BQK5-F1
#
_cell.length_a   1.000
_cell.length_b   1.000
_cell.length_c   1.000
_cell.angle_alpha   90.00
_cell.angle_beta   90.00
_cell.angle_gamma   90.00
#
_symmetry.space_group_name_H-M   'P 1'
#
loop_
_entity.id
_entity.type
_entity.pdbx_description
1 polymer ?
#
loop_
_entity_poly.entity_id
_entity_poly.type
_entity_poly.pdbx_seq_one_letter_code
_entity_poly.pdbx_strand_id
1 'polypeptide(L)'
;MRRITFLITIAFTLANTLWSAGQDTTKIKLKKNEILKVTEDNNRTNVILGGNIFELATADENVKIRLGKHGLEIVETPEGTKLDWKKYEEEEYFDEEDDPAEKRKRDRRRFTAHWSGFEIGLNNYLTSDYSMSLSPELSFMDLNTGKSFNVNINFTQLGIGLSRHLGIVTGLGIEFNDYKFEGNNNITKDEDNVIIPYYPDPDIEFKKSKLSTVYLTMPLLLEAQIPVKSRRTVNIAAGAIGGVKIGSHNKMVYYDGGREKIKGNDDFSLSVLRYGPTIRLGYESFQIYATYYMNGLFIDDKGPELYPIQLGMAFTFGD
;
A
#
# COMPACT_ATOMS: atom_id res chain seq x y z
N MET A 1 23.98 1.43 9.46
CA MET A 1 22.93 0.60 8.87
C MET A 1 21.97 -0.03 9.89
N ARG A 2 22.38 -0.40 11.12
CA ARG A 2 21.47 -0.90 12.18
C ARG A 2 20.49 0.12 12.80
N ARG A 3 20.62 1.43 12.52
CA ARG A 3 19.88 2.50 13.21
C ARG A 3 18.59 2.95 12.52
N ILE A 4 18.42 2.69 11.22
CA ILE A 4 17.23 3.13 10.46
C ILE A 4 16.12 2.08 10.56
N THR A 5 16.47 0.80 10.45
CA THR A 5 15.54 -0.32 10.66
C THR A 5 14.93 -0.29 12.07
N PHE A 6 15.71 0.08 13.09
CA PHE A 6 15.26 0.20 14.47
C PHE A 6 14.23 1.33 14.69
N LEU A 7 14.30 2.42 13.91
CA LEU A 7 13.39 3.58 14.03
C LEU A 7 11.99 3.29 13.47
N ILE A 8 11.90 2.49 12.41
CA ILE A 8 10.61 2.12 11.79
C ILE A 8 9.88 1.11 12.69
N THR A 9 10.61 0.16 13.28
CA THR A 9 10.05 -0.82 14.22
C THR A 9 9.61 -0.16 15.53
N ILE A 10 10.34 0.86 16.02
CA ILE A 10 9.96 1.65 17.20
C ILE A 10 8.68 2.45 16.97
N ALA A 11 8.49 3.06 15.79
CA ALA A 11 7.29 3.83 15.49
C ALA A 11 6.03 2.95 15.46
N PHE A 12 6.13 1.73 14.91
CA PHE A 12 5.01 0.77 14.87
C PHE A 12 4.73 0.10 16.23
N THR A 13 5.75 -0.11 17.06
CA THR A 13 5.58 -0.66 18.43
C THR A 13 5.10 0.38 19.43
N LEU A 14 5.55 1.64 19.34
CA LEU A 14 5.09 2.72 20.22
C LEU A 14 3.61 3.08 20.00
N ALA A 15 3.14 3.05 18.75
CA ALA A 15 1.74 3.30 18.44
C ALA A 15 0.78 2.27 19.10
N ASN A 16 1.23 1.03 19.29
CA ASN A 16 0.46 -0.01 19.98
C ASN A 16 0.55 0.06 21.51
N THR A 17 1.63 0.65 22.08
CA THR A 17 1.81 0.77 23.53
C THR A 17 1.18 2.02 24.15
N LEU A 18 0.73 2.98 23.34
CA LEU A 18 0.23 4.29 23.80
C LEU A 18 -1.29 4.34 24.04
N TRP A 19 -2.01 3.22 23.97
CA TRP A 19 -3.43 3.14 24.34
C TRP A 19 -3.71 3.33 25.85
N SER A 20 -2.70 3.72 26.63
CA SER A 20 -2.81 3.92 28.06
C SER A 20 -1.82 4.99 28.55
N ALA A 21 -2.16 6.28 28.38
CA ALA A 21 -1.71 7.37 29.26
C ALA A 21 -2.36 8.70 28.80
N GLY A 22 -2.61 9.60 29.76
CA GLY A 22 -3.24 10.91 29.54
C GLY A 22 -2.39 11.91 28.75
N GLN A 23 -2.94 13.12 28.58
CA GLN A 23 -2.39 14.22 27.78
C GLN A 23 -0.87 14.43 27.99
N ASP A 24 -0.06 14.06 27.00
CA ASP A 24 1.39 14.28 27.01
C ASP A 24 1.94 14.52 25.60
N THR A 25 2.75 15.56 25.43
CA THR A 25 3.50 15.80 24.18
C THR A 25 4.87 15.15 24.27
N THR A 26 5.11 14.14 23.44
CA THR A 26 6.41 13.44 23.39
C THR A 26 7.21 13.89 22.17
N LYS A 27 8.41 14.41 22.41
CA LYS A 27 9.36 14.80 21.34
C LYS A 27 10.64 13.96 21.42
N ILE A 28 11.01 13.31 20.32
CA ILE A 28 12.31 12.63 20.19
C ILE A 28 13.19 13.43 19.22
N LYS A 29 14.30 13.92 19.75
CA LYS A 29 15.33 14.64 18.97
C LYS A 29 16.56 13.74 18.81
N LEU A 30 17.10 13.64 17.59
CA LEU A 30 18.52 13.30 17.41
C LEU A 30 19.24 14.52 16.83
N LYS A 31 20.23 15.03 17.58
CA LYS A 31 20.90 16.31 17.29
C LYS A 31 19.90 17.48 17.22
N LYS A 32 20.07 18.42 16.27
CA LYS A 32 19.21 19.60 16.10
C LYS A 32 17.87 19.30 15.40
N ASN A 33 17.65 18.08 14.88
CA ASN A 33 16.44 17.77 14.12
C ASN A 33 15.41 17.03 14.99
N GLU A 34 14.16 17.52 14.97
CA GLU A 34 13.02 16.81 15.55
C GLU A 34 12.59 15.68 14.60
N ILE A 35 12.71 14.42 15.05
CA ILE A 35 12.47 13.23 14.21
C ILE A 35 11.09 12.64 14.46
N LEU A 36 10.59 12.78 15.67
CA LEU A 36 9.24 12.37 16.05
C LEU A 36 8.68 13.44 16.99
N LYS A 37 7.47 13.90 16.69
CA LYS A 37 6.66 14.73 17.58
C LYS A 37 5.28 14.12 17.66
N VAL A 38 4.92 13.61 18.82
CA VAL A 38 3.58 13.14 19.15
C VAL A 38 2.94 14.20 20.04
N THR A 39 1.78 14.70 19.63
CA THR A 39 0.98 15.66 20.39
C THR A 39 -0.40 15.03 20.61
N GLU A 40 -0.80 14.87 21.87
CA GLU A 40 -2.07 14.24 22.23
C GLU A 40 -2.86 15.15 23.17
N ASP A 41 -4.06 15.54 22.72
CA ASP A 41 -5.06 16.33 23.45
C ASP A 41 -6.35 15.51 23.60
N ASN A 42 -7.28 15.94 24.46
CA ASN A 42 -8.51 15.18 24.80
C ASN A 42 -9.35 14.67 23.61
N ASN A 43 -9.24 15.28 22.42
CA ASN A 43 -9.95 14.88 21.19
C ASN A 43 -9.03 14.74 19.97
N ARG A 44 -7.71 14.84 20.14
CA ARG A 44 -6.79 14.95 18.99
C ARG A 44 -5.47 14.21 19.22
N THR A 45 -5.10 13.34 18.30
CA THR A 45 -3.76 12.75 18.26
C THR A 45 -3.06 13.21 17.00
N ASN A 46 -1.86 13.77 17.11
CA ASN A 46 -1.05 14.19 15.98
C ASN A 46 0.35 13.60 16.06
N VAL A 47 0.71 12.78 15.09
CA VAL A 47 2.01 12.11 14.96
C VAL A 47 2.74 12.68 13.75
N ILE A 48 3.82 13.39 14.02
CA ILE A 48 4.69 13.98 13.00
C ILE A 48 6.03 13.25 12.99
N LEU A 49 6.44 12.79 11.82
CA LEU A 49 7.67 12.04 11.58
C LEU A 49 8.59 12.76 10.59
N GLY A 50 9.89 12.73 10.87
CA GLY A 50 10.95 13.19 9.97
C GLY A 50 10.97 14.69 9.68
N GLY A 51 10.48 15.54 10.58
CA GLY A 51 10.37 16.98 10.36
C GLY A 51 9.25 17.35 9.37
N ASN A 52 8.02 16.91 9.65
CA ASN A 52 6.81 17.12 8.83
C ASN A 52 6.78 16.36 7.49
N ILE A 53 7.64 15.36 7.33
CA ILE A 53 7.62 14.47 6.16
C ILE A 53 6.34 13.63 6.14
N PHE A 54 5.99 13.06 7.28
CA PHE A 54 4.77 12.28 7.47
C PHE A 54 4.00 12.85 8.66
N GLU A 55 2.70 13.03 8.49
CA GLU A 55 1.79 13.51 9.52
C GLU A 55 0.55 12.62 9.52
N LEU A 56 0.26 12.02 10.68
CA LEU A 56 -0.99 11.35 10.97
C LEU A 56 -1.71 12.16 12.04
N ALA A 57 -2.83 12.77 11.69
CA ALA A 57 -3.65 13.53 12.62
C ALA A 57 -5.05 12.91 12.71
N THR A 58 -5.46 12.51 13.90
CA THR A 58 -6.83 12.09 14.21
C THR A 58 -7.50 13.18 15.04
N ALA A 59 -8.71 13.56 14.68
CA ALA A 59 -9.50 14.56 15.39
C ALA A 59 -10.97 14.16 15.31
N ASP A 60 -11.57 13.82 16.45
CA ASP A 60 -12.93 13.28 16.51
C ASP A 60 -13.09 12.05 15.59
N GLU A 61 -13.91 12.15 14.54
CA GLU A 61 -14.16 11.10 13.53
C GLU A 61 -13.34 11.31 12.23
N ASN A 62 -12.41 12.26 12.21
CA ASN A 62 -11.60 12.58 11.04
C ASN A 62 -10.18 12.02 11.16
N VAL A 63 -9.72 11.35 10.10
CA VAL A 63 -8.34 10.86 9.98
C VAL A 63 -7.66 11.55 8.81
N LYS A 64 -6.59 12.29 9.09
CA LYS A 64 -5.73 12.93 8.09
C LYS A 64 -4.39 12.22 8.03
N ILE A 65 -4.01 11.79 6.84
CA ILE A 65 -2.71 11.18 6.53
C ILE A 65 -2.03 12.06 5.49
N ARG A 66 -0.92 12.71 5.83
CA ARG A 66 -0.14 13.55 4.90
C ARG A 66 1.28 13.01 4.75
N LEU A 67 1.75 12.97 3.51
CA LEU A 67 3.13 12.65 3.16
C LEU A 67 3.66 13.73 2.20
N GLY A 68 4.58 14.57 2.69
CA GLY A 68 5.07 15.74 1.96
C GLY A 68 3.95 16.73 1.61
N LYS A 69 3.80 17.02 0.32
CA LYS A 69 2.83 18.00 -0.23
C LYS A 69 1.43 17.40 -0.48
N HIS A 70 1.22 16.11 -0.26
CA HIS A 70 -0.05 15.47 -0.54
C HIS A 70 -0.61 14.82 0.72
N GLY A 71 -1.92 14.85 0.89
CA GLY A 71 -2.58 14.14 1.97
C GLY A 71 -3.96 13.61 1.60
N LEU A 72 -4.36 12.58 2.33
CA LEU A 72 -5.66 11.96 2.33
C LEU A 72 -6.37 12.36 3.61
N GLU A 73 -7.60 12.85 3.49
CA GLU A 73 -8.48 13.13 4.61
C GLU A 73 -9.68 12.18 4.53
N ILE A 74 -9.87 11.38 5.58
CA ILE A 74 -11.00 10.48 5.77
C ILE A 74 -11.94 11.18 6.74
N VAL A 75 -13.16 11.45 6.30
CA VAL A 75 -14.19 12.14 7.08
C VAL A 75 -15.37 11.19 7.22
N GLU A 76 -15.66 10.76 8.45
CA GLU A 76 -16.90 10.03 8.73
C GLU A 76 -18.06 11.03 8.81
N THR A 77 -19.13 10.81 8.03
CA THR A 77 -20.33 11.63 8.07
C THR A 77 -21.53 10.73 8.36
N PRO A 78 -22.66 11.24 8.88
CA PRO A 78 -23.88 10.45 9.06
C PRO A 78 -24.41 9.78 7.77
N GLU A 79 -23.93 10.23 6.60
CA GLU A 79 -24.26 9.72 5.27
C GLU A 79 -23.23 8.68 4.74
N GLY A 80 -22.16 8.42 5.50
CA GLY A 80 -21.07 7.49 5.15
C GLY A 80 -19.67 8.12 5.17
N THR A 81 -18.65 7.31 4.93
CA THR A 81 -17.24 7.75 4.90
C THR A 81 -16.90 8.46 3.59
N LYS A 82 -16.36 9.68 3.68
CA LYS A 82 -15.85 10.46 2.52
C LYS A 82 -14.32 10.45 2.53
N LEU A 83 -13.74 10.31 1.34
CA LEU A 83 -12.29 10.32 1.09
C LEU A 83 -11.96 11.56 0.25
N ASP A 84 -11.14 12.47 0.78
CA ASP A 84 -10.72 13.69 0.10
C ASP A 84 -9.20 13.75 -0.11
N TRP A 85 -8.78 14.07 -1.33
CA TRP A 85 -7.38 14.11 -1.75
C TRP A 85 -6.93 15.56 -1.87
N LYS A 86 -5.99 15.99 -1.00
CA LYS A 86 -5.51 17.38 -0.97
C LYS A 86 -4.04 17.49 -1.35
N LYS A 87 -3.72 18.50 -2.16
CA LYS A 87 -2.36 18.98 -2.39
C LYS A 87 -2.17 20.26 -1.58
N TYR A 88 -1.20 20.26 -0.69
CA TYR A 88 -0.86 21.38 0.18
C TYR A 88 0.20 22.23 -0.51
N GLU A 89 0.05 23.55 -0.43
CA GLU A 89 1.09 24.50 -0.86
C GLU A 89 2.26 24.47 0.13
N GLU A 90 3.47 24.69 -0.38
CA GLU A 90 4.74 24.53 0.35
C GLU A 90 5.01 25.66 1.37
N GLU A 91 3.96 26.38 1.80
CA GLU A 91 4.11 27.58 2.61
C GLU A 91 4.34 27.24 4.10
N GLU A 92 5.50 27.73 4.58
CA GLU A 92 5.89 28.00 5.96
C GLU A 92 6.18 26.85 6.93
N TYR A 93 7.20 26.00 6.69
CA TYR A 93 7.70 25.10 7.75
C TYR A 93 9.22 24.84 7.80
N PHE A 94 10.05 25.72 7.22
CA PHE A 94 11.50 25.68 7.42
C PHE A 94 11.97 27.04 7.93
N ASP A 95 12.64 27.05 9.08
CA ASP A 95 13.14 28.23 9.82
C ASP A 95 13.65 29.36 8.89
N GLU A 96 13.34 30.60 9.28
CA GLU A 96 13.65 31.87 8.59
C GLU A 96 15.16 32.17 8.39
N GLU A 97 16.07 31.20 8.47
CA GLU A 97 17.52 31.43 8.39
C GLU A 97 18.29 30.58 7.36
N ASP A 98 17.64 30.04 6.32
CA ASP A 98 18.39 29.35 5.24
C ASP A 98 19.08 30.37 4.30
N ASP A 99 20.43 30.44 4.37
CA ASP A 99 21.32 31.16 3.44
C ASP A 99 20.96 30.82 1.98
N PRO A 100 20.77 31.82 1.08
CA PRO A 100 20.50 31.58 -0.34
C PRO A 100 21.52 30.66 -1.05
N ALA A 101 22.75 30.54 -0.53
CA ALA A 101 23.72 29.57 -1.00
C ALA A 101 23.39 28.10 -0.63
N GLU A 102 22.75 27.85 0.52
CA GLU A 102 22.24 26.53 0.89
C GLU A 102 21.00 26.15 0.09
N LYS A 103 20.08 27.08 -0.16
CA LYS A 103 18.94 26.88 -1.08
C LYS A 103 19.41 26.44 -2.47
N ARG A 104 20.40 27.13 -3.05
CA ARG A 104 20.99 26.77 -4.37
C ARG A 104 21.72 25.42 -4.37
N LYS A 105 22.29 24.98 -3.24
CA LYS A 105 22.91 23.65 -3.11
C LYS A 105 21.84 22.55 -2.96
N ARG A 106 20.72 22.81 -2.28
CA ARG A 106 19.55 21.89 -2.20
C ARG A 106 18.90 21.68 -3.57
N ASP A 107 18.70 22.75 -4.35
CA ASP A 107 18.12 22.61 -5.70
C ASP A 107 18.99 21.79 -6.66
N ARG A 108 20.32 21.83 -6.50
CA ARG A 108 21.24 20.98 -7.29
C ARG A 108 21.22 19.49 -6.89
N ARG A 109 20.64 19.17 -5.74
CA ARG A 109 20.46 17.83 -5.15
C ARG A 109 19.00 17.32 -5.25
N ARG A 110 18.09 18.03 -5.94
CA ARG A 110 16.73 17.51 -6.17
C ARG A 110 16.81 16.21 -6.95
N PHE A 111 16.60 15.12 -6.22
CA PHE A 111 16.31 13.80 -6.73
C PHE A 111 14.80 13.72 -6.93
N THR A 112 14.36 13.41 -8.14
CA THR A 112 12.93 13.27 -8.47
C THR A 112 12.54 11.80 -8.34
N ALA A 113 11.69 11.45 -7.38
CA ALA A 113 11.23 10.07 -7.19
C ALA A 113 10.32 9.61 -8.33
N HIS A 114 10.31 8.30 -8.61
CA HIS A 114 9.38 7.68 -9.55
C HIS A 114 8.46 6.67 -8.84
N TRP A 115 7.47 7.17 -8.09
CA TRP A 115 6.43 6.35 -7.43
C TRP A 115 5.01 6.77 -7.79
N SER A 116 4.72 8.07 -7.71
CA SER A 116 3.37 8.58 -7.94
C SER A 116 2.97 8.37 -9.39
N GLY A 117 1.80 7.81 -9.62
CA GLY A 117 1.42 7.29 -10.92
C GLY A 117 0.24 6.33 -10.89
N PHE A 118 0.03 5.71 -12.04
CA PHE A 118 -0.92 4.62 -12.23
C PHE A 118 -0.17 3.34 -12.58
N GLU A 119 -0.58 2.22 -11.99
CA GLU A 119 0.00 0.91 -12.28
C GLU A 119 -1.08 -0.10 -12.63
N ILE A 120 -0.73 -1.00 -13.55
CA ILE A 120 -1.59 -2.11 -13.95
C ILE A 120 -0.73 -3.35 -14.17
N GLY A 121 -1.18 -4.48 -13.66
CA GLY A 121 -0.43 -5.72 -13.73
C GLY A 121 -1.31 -6.95 -13.59
N LEU A 122 -0.66 -8.10 -13.69
CA LEU A 122 -1.23 -9.38 -13.33
C LEU A 122 -0.92 -9.67 -11.87
N ASN A 123 -1.85 -10.32 -11.20
CA ASN A 123 -1.64 -10.84 -9.85
C ASN A 123 -1.89 -12.36 -9.83
N ASN A 124 -1.16 -13.02 -8.93
CA ASN A 124 -1.32 -14.44 -8.64
C ASN A 124 -0.86 -14.68 -7.19
N TYR A 125 -0.71 -15.94 -6.78
CA TYR A 125 -0.03 -16.32 -5.55
C TYR A 125 0.81 -17.56 -5.73
N LEU A 126 1.70 -17.77 -4.76
CA LEU A 126 2.55 -18.94 -4.64
C LEU A 126 2.19 -19.72 -3.39
N THR A 127 2.34 -21.03 -3.43
CA THR A 127 2.35 -21.90 -2.25
C THR A 127 3.67 -21.75 -1.48
N SER A 128 3.75 -22.37 -0.29
CA SER A 128 4.95 -22.33 0.57
C SER A 128 6.21 -22.96 -0.05
N ASP A 129 6.05 -23.79 -1.09
CA ASP A 129 7.13 -24.36 -1.91
C ASP A 129 7.44 -23.53 -3.17
N TYR A 130 6.93 -22.31 -3.28
CA TYR A 130 7.11 -21.39 -4.42
C TYR A 130 6.52 -21.90 -5.75
N SER A 131 5.50 -22.76 -5.68
CA SER A 131 4.75 -23.23 -6.85
C SER A 131 3.52 -22.35 -7.12
N MET A 132 3.17 -22.16 -8.40
CA MET A 132 1.88 -21.59 -8.80
C MET A 132 0.80 -22.66 -8.99
N SER A 133 1.19 -23.94 -8.96
CA SER A 133 0.27 -25.08 -9.07
C SER A 133 -0.16 -25.51 -7.69
N LEU A 134 -1.47 -25.56 -7.47
CA LEU A 134 -2.06 -25.99 -6.21
C LEU A 134 -2.23 -27.52 -6.15
N SER A 135 -2.27 -28.05 -4.92
CA SER A 135 -2.65 -29.44 -4.69
C SER A 135 -4.14 -29.64 -5.04
N PRO A 136 -4.58 -30.88 -5.32
CA PRO A 136 -5.98 -31.16 -5.64
C PRO A 136 -6.98 -30.65 -4.59
N GLU A 137 -6.58 -30.68 -3.32
CA GLU A 137 -7.37 -30.18 -2.18
C GLU A 137 -7.58 -28.67 -2.21
N LEU A 138 -6.64 -27.93 -2.80
CA LEU A 138 -6.66 -26.47 -2.91
C LEU A 138 -7.07 -25.98 -4.31
N SER A 139 -7.50 -26.87 -5.21
CA SER A 139 -7.88 -26.54 -6.60
C SER A 139 -9.00 -25.49 -6.71
N PHE A 140 -9.82 -25.32 -5.67
CA PHE A 140 -10.81 -24.23 -5.61
C PHE A 140 -10.16 -22.83 -5.56
N MET A 141 -8.88 -22.76 -5.20
CA MET A 141 -8.09 -21.54 -5.27
C MET A 141 -7.30 -21.47 -6.59
N ASP A 142 -7.55 -22.28 -7.61
CA ASP A 142 -6.85 -22.07 -8.89
C ASP A 142 -7.34 -20.77 -9.54
N LEU A 143 -6.39 -19.96 -10.03
CA LEU A 143 -6.67 -18.68 -10.65
C LEU A 143 -6.56 -18.74 -12.16
N ASN A 144 -7.55 -18.13 -12.82
CA ASN A 144 -7.40 -17.70 -14.19
C ASN A 144 -6.41 -16.53 -14.25
N THR A 145 -5.12 -16.84 -14.38
CA THR A 145 -4.02 -15.86 -14.32
C THR A 145 -4.21 -14.73 -15.33
N GLY A 146 -4.69 -15.03 -16.55
CA GLY A 146 -4.92 -14.01 -17.58
C GLY A 146 -6.09 -13.06 -17.32
N LYS A 147 -6.92 -13.34 -16.30
CA LYS A 147 -8.06 -12.50 -15.89
C LYS A 147 -7.95 -12.03 -14.44
N SER A 148 -6.83 -12.33 -13.78
CA SER A 148 -6.50 -11.88 -12.44
C SER A 148 -5.50 -10.73 -12.57
N PHE A 149 -5.92 -9.54 -12.20
CA PHE A 149 -5.17 -8.32 -12.44
C PHE A 149 -5.23 -7.39 -11.23
N ASN A 150 -4.22 -6.54 -11.12
CA ASN A 150 -4.16 -5.49 -10.13
C ASN A 150 -4.11 -4.12 -10.80
N VAL A 151 -4.67 -3.12 -10.12
CA VAL A 151 -4.62 -1.72 -10.50
C VAL A 151 -4.20 -0.91 -9.29
N ASN A 152 -3.17 -0.08 -9.43
CA ASN A 152 -2.65 0.74 -8.33
C ASN A 152 -2.74 2.22 -8.72
N ILE A 153 -3.16 3.04 -7.77
CA ILE A 153 -3.16 4.50 -7.87
C ILE A 153 -2.22 5.02 -6.79
N ASN A 154 -1.02 5.42 -7.19
CA ASN A 154 0.01 5.97 -6.33
C ASN A 154 -0.11 7.49 -6.32
N PHE A 155 -0.84 8.03 -5.35
CA PHE A 155 -1.26 9.43 -5.34
C PHE A 155 -0.29 10.35 -4.58
N THR A 156 0.71 9.81 -3.89
CA THR A 156 1.69 10.61 -3.15
C THR A 156 3.06 9.96 -3.18
N GLN A 157 4.09 10.78 -3.34
CA GLN A 157 5.49 10.36 -3.22
C GLN A 157 6.32 11.38 -2.45
N LEU A 158 7.42 10.89 -1.89
CA LEU A 158 8.51 11.67 -1.31
C LEU A 158 9.84 11.04 -1.73
N GLY A 159 10.69 11.84 -2.36
CA GLY A 159 12.07 11.49 -2.68
C GLY A 159 13.07 12.21 -1.76
N ILE A 160 13.86 11.45 -1.01
CA ILE A 160 14.99 11.96 -0.22
C ILE A 160 16.28 11.67 -1.00
N GLY A 161 16.81 12.68 -1.69
CA GLY A 161 18.05 12.55 -2.46
C GLY A 161 19.28 12.36 -1.57
N LEU A 162 19.97 11.22 -1.72
CA LEU A 162 21.32 11.02 -1.20
C LEU A 162 22.36 11.64 -2.14
N SER A 163 22.07 11.61 -3.45
CA SER A 163 22.78 12.31 -4.51
C SER A 163 21.79 12.75 -5.59
N ARG A 164 22.26 13.35 -6.68
CA ARG A 164 21.41 13.67 -7.85
C ARG A 164 20.78 12.43 -8.49
N HIS A 165 21.43 11.28 -8.37
CA HIS A 165 21.10 10.04 -9.10
C HIS A 165 20.76 8.88 -8.16
N LEU A 166 20.66 9.14 -6.86
CA LEU A 166 20.40 8.12 -5.85
C LEU A 166 19.57 8.73 -4.74
N GLY A 167 18.45 8.10 -4.41
CA GLY A 167 17.54 8.58 -3.39
C GLY A 167 16.75 7.47 -2.73
N ILE A 168 16.19 7.80 -1.58
CA ILE A 168 15.20 6.98 -0.91
C ILE A 168 13.83 7.48 -1.34
N VAL A 169 12.95 6.57 -1.74
CA VAL A 169 11.57 6.88 -2.15
C VAL A 169 10.60 6.24 -1.17
N THR A 170 9.66 7.05 -0.69
CA THR A 170 8.47 6.58 0.01
C THR A 170 7.25 7.24 -0.62
N GLY A 171 6.05 6.75 -0.30
CA GLY A 171 4.83 7.17 -0.95
C GLY A 171 3.60 6.60 -0.31
N LEU A 172 2.45 6.95 -0.86
CA LEU A 172 1.19 6.27 -0.58
C LEU A 172 0.51 5.90 -1.90
N GLY A 173 -0.21 4.79 -1.88
CA GLY A 173 -1.01 4.33 -3.00
C GLY A 173 -2.24 3.54 -2.54
N ILE A 174 -3.24 3.44 -3.40
CA ILE A 174 -4.33 2.48 -3.24
C ILE A 174 -4.15 1.39 -4.28
N GLU A 175 -4.18 0.15 -3.84
CA GLU A 175 -4.09 -1.01 -4.69
C GLU A 175 -5.40 -1.79 -4.67
N PHE A 176 -5.89 -2.09 -5.87
CA PHE A 176 -7.06 -2.91 -6.13
C PHE A 176 -6.59 -4.22 -6.77
N ASN A 177 -6.91 -5.35 -6.16
CA ASN A 177 -6.65 -6.67 -6.72
C ASN A 177 -7.93 -7.39 -7.05
N ASP A 178 -7.99 -7.99 -8.23
CA ASP A 178 -9.01 -8.95 -8.62
C ASP A 178 -8.38 -10.32 -8.84
N TYR A 179 -8.69 -11.29 -7.99
CA TYR A 179 -8.33 -12.70 -8.16
C TYR A 179 -9.51 -13.46 -8.74
N LYS A 180 -9.40 -13.94 -9.98
CA LYS A 180 -10.48 -14.65 -10.65
C LYS A 180 -10.25 -16.16 -10.58
N PHE A 181 -11.15 -16.88 -9.93
CA PHE A 181 -11.08 -18.34 -9.85
C PHE A 181 -11.33 -18.99 -11.23
N GLU A 182 -10.61 -20.08 -11.51
CA GLU A 182 -10.65 -20.79 -12.80
C GLU A 182 -11.85 -21.74 -12.93
N GLY A 183 -12.30 -22.34 -11.83
CA GLY A 183 -13.38 -23.32 -11.79
C GLY A 183 -14.78 -22.75 -11.53
N ASN A 184 -15.77 -23.65 -11.53
CA ASN A 184 -17.15 -23.36 -11.11
C ASN A 184 -17.28 -23.43 -9.58
N ASN A 185 -16.49 -22.59 -8.89
CA ASN A 185 -16.40 -22.57 -7.46
C ASN A 185 -16.20 -21.14 -6.97
N ASN A 186 -16.41 -20.92 -5.68
CA ASN A 186 -16.05 -19.70 -4.97
C ASN A 186 -15.53 -20.09 -3.58
N ILE A 187 -15.33 -19.09 -2.73
CA ILE A 187 -14.99 -19.24 -1.34
C ILE A 187 -16.10 -18.67 -0.45
N THR A 188 -16.33 -19.32 0.67
CA THR A 188 -17.16 -18.83 1.78
C THR A 188 -16.42 -19.06 3.10
N LYS A 189 -16.96 -18.54 4.19
CA LYS A 189 -16.50 -18.84 5.53
C LYS A 189 -17.37 -19.89 6.19
N ASP A 190 -16.78 -20.73 7.03
CA ASP A 190 -17.49 -21.56 7.98
C ASP A 190 -17.82 -20.80 9.29
N GLU A 191 -18.37 -21.50 10.29
CA GLU A 191 -18.73 -20.96 11.59
C GLU A 191 -17.52 -20.38 12.36
N ASP A 192 -16.32 -20.89 12.08
CA ASP A 192 -15.06 -20.47 12.69
C ASP A 192 -14.33 -19.39 11.86
N ASN A 193 -14.95 -18.85 10.82
CA ASN A 193 -14.35 -17.91 9.87
C ASN A 193 -13.19 -18.48 9.03
N VAL A 194 -13.10 -19.80 8.89
CA VAL A 194 -12.12 -20.47 8.02
C VAL A 194 -12.65 -20.47 6.60
N ILE A 195 -11.76 -20.21 5.64
CA ILE A 195 -12.08 -20.18 4.22
C ILE A 195 -12.24 -21.61 3.69
N ILE A 196 -13.46 -21.89 3.23
CA ILE A 196 -13.86 -23.17 2.65
C ILE A 196 -14.38 -22.96 1.22
N PRO A 197 -14.29 -23.99 0.36
CA PRO A 197 -14.86 -23.90 -0.98
C PRO A 197 -16.40 -23.80 -0.92
N TYR A 198 -16.95 -22.98 -1.80
CA TYR A 198 -18.38 -22.89 -2.07
C TYR A 198 -18.65 -23.35 -3.51
N TYR A 199 -19.43 -24.41 -3.65
CA TYR A 199 -19.86 -24.92 -4.95
C TYR A 199 -21.33 -24.57 -5.18
N PRO A 200 -21.71 -24.20 -6.41
CA PRO A 200 -23.11 -23.98 -6.74
C PRO A 200 -23.86 -25.32 -6.83
N ASP A 201 -25.19 -25.25 -6.81
CA ASP A 201 -26.04 -26.43 -7.08
C ASP A 201 -25.74 -27.03 -8.46
N PRO A 202 -26.02 -28.34 -8.68
CA PRO A 202 -25.58 -29.09 -9.86
C PRO A 202 -25.98 -28.50 -11.22
N ASP A 203 -27.02 -27.66 -11.27
CA ASP A 203 -27.55 -27.03 -12.49
C ASP A 203 -27.10 -25.56 -12.66
N ILE A 204 -26.29 -25.03 -11.75
CA ILE A 204 -25.89 -23.62 -11.71
C ILE A 204 -24.40 -23.45 -12.03
N GLU A 205 -24.10 -22.64 -13.05
CA GLU A 205 -22.73 -22.24 -13.38
C GLU A 205 -22.44 -20.77 -12.99
N PHE A 206 -21.36 -20.55 -12.24
CA PHE A 206 -20.82 -19.23 -11.95
C PHE A 206 -20.22 -18.61 -13.21
N LYS A 207 -20.92 -17.62 -13.77
CA LYS A 207 -20.38 -16.79 -14.85
C LYS A 207 -19.19 -15.93 -14.38
N LYS A 208 -19.19 -15.55 -13.11
CA LYS A 208 -18.09 -14.79 -12.50
C LYS A 208 -17.94 -15.16 -11.03
N SER A 209 -16.79 -15.74 -10.72
CA SER A 209 -16.31 -15.97 -9.36
C SER A 209 -14.99 -15.24 -9.19
N LYS A 210 -14.93 -14.27 -8.26
CA LYS A 210 -13.71 -13.51 -7.99
C LYS A 210 -13.66 -12.97 -6.56
N LEU A 211 -12.46 -12.94 -6.02
CA LEU A 211 -12.11 -12.25 -4.79
C LEU A 211 -11.48 -10.89 -5.12
N SER A 212 -12.09 -9.80 -4.64
CA SER A 212 -11.55 -8.45 -4.81
C SER A 212 -11.03 -7.89 -3.48
N THR A 213 -9.84 -7.33 -3.49
CA THR A 213 -9.23 -6.73 -2.30
C THR A 213 -8.74 -5.31 -2.57
N VAL A 214 -8.79 -4.46 -1.54
CA VAL A 214 -8.33 -3.07 -1.60
C VAL A 214 -7.40 -2.81 -0.42
N TYR A 215 -6.20 -2.31 -0.72
CA TYR A 215 -5.16 -2.01 0.27
C TYR A 215 -4.65 -0.58 0.08
N LEU A 216 -4.42 0.11 1.18
CA LEU A 216 -3.56 1.29 1.23
C LEU A 216 -2.11 0.82 1.32
N THR A 217 -1.24 1.24 0.41
CA THR A 217 0.16 0.81 0.32
C THR A 217 1.12 1.95 0.59
N MET A 218 2.27 1.60 1.17
CA MET A 218 3.39 2.49 1.42
C MET A 218 4.71 1.76 1.10
N PRO A 219 5.49 2.25 0.12
CA PRO A 219 6.80 1.69 -0.20
C PRO A 219 7.92 2.35 0.60
N LEU A 220 9.05 1.67 0.68
CA LEU A 220 10.33 2.24 1.05
C LEU A 220 11.38 1.66 0.09
N LEU A 221 11.77 2.46 -0.90
CA LEU A 221 12.64 2.05 -1.99
C LEU A 221 13.97 2.81 -1.95
N LEU A 222 15.02 2.14 -2.37
CA LEU A 222 16.24 2.78 -2.82
C LEU A 222 16.19 2.85 -4.34
N GLU A 223 16.23 4.06 -4.90
CA GLU A 223 16.14 4.30 -6.33
C GLU A 223 17.44 4.92 -6.85
N ALA A 224 17.99 4.30 -7.90
CA ALA A 224 19.14 4.77 -8.65
C ALA A 224 18.71 5.20 -10.06
N GLN A 225 19.18 6.36 -10.51
CA GLN A 225 18.87 6.95 -11.81
C GLN A 225 20.14 7.05 -12.65
N ILE A 226 20.20 6.27 -13.72
CA ILE A 226 21.35 6.24 -14.61
C ILE A 226 21.05 7.17 -15.79
N PRO A 227 21.76 8.31 -15.92
CA PRO A 227 21.59 9.19 -17.06
C PRO A 227 22.11 8.52 -18.34
N VAL A 228 21.29 8.52 -19.38
CA VAL A 228 21.63 8.06 -20.73
C VAL A 228 21.70 9.25 -21.70
N LYS A 229 22.19 9.01 -22.93
CA LYS A 229 22.27 10.05 -23.97
C LYS A 229 20.88 10.70 -24.19
N SER A 230 20.88 11.99 -24.52
CA SER A 230 19.68 12.80 -24.81
C SER A 230 18.84 13.24 -23.59
N ARG A 231 19.49 13.46 -22.42
CA ARG A 231 18.82 13.89 -21.15
C ARG A 231 17.78 12.90 -20.65
N ARG A 232 17.91 11.63 -21.02
CA ARG A 232 17.01 10.59 -20.57
C ARG A 232 17.58 9.81 -19.38
N THR A 233 16.74 9.17 -18.58
CA THR A 233 17.13 8.43 -17.38
C THR A 233 16.53 7.03 -17.35
N VAL A 234 17.36 6.05 -17.04
CA VAL A 234 16.92 4.71 -16.64
C VAL A 234 16.85 4.71 -15.11
N ASN A 235 15.71 4.33 -14.56
CA ASN A 235 15.51 4.23 -13.12
C ASN A 235 15.46 2.76 -12.69
N ILE A 236 16.10 2.46 -11.57
CA ILE A 236 16.10 1.14 -10.94
C ILE A 236 15.77 1.39 -9.48
N ALA A 237 14.70 0.80 -8.98
CA ALA A 237 14.33 0.89 -7.59
C ALA A 237 14.15 -0.50 -6.98
N ALA A 238 14.57 -0.67 -5.73
CA ALA A 238 14.32 -1.89 -4.98
C ALA A 238 14.12 -1.56 -3.50
N GLY A 239 13.25 -2.30 -2.84
CA GLY A 239 13.01 -2.10 -1.41
C GLY A 239 11.86 -2.94 -0.89
N ALA A 240 11.24 -2.44 0.17
CA ALA A 240 10.08 -3.08 0.78
C ALA A 240 8.81 -2.29 0.45
N ILE A 241 7.68 -2.98 0.39
CA ILE A 241 6.36 -2.38 0.34
C ILE A 241 5.51 -2.98 1.44
N GLY A 242 4.79 -2.13 2.15
CA GLY A 242 3.78 -2.52 3.13
C GLY A 242 2.40 -2.09 2.68
N GLY A 243 1.36 -2.73 3.18
CA GLY A 243 0.00 -2.27 3.01
C GLY A 243 -0.95 -2.70 4.11
N VAL A 244 -2.00 -1.91 4.28
CA VAL A 244 -3.10 -2.15 5.22
C VAL A 244 -4.38 -2.31 4.44
N LYS A 245 -5.15 -3.36 4.73
CA LYS A 245 -6.43 -3.64 4.09
C LYS A 245 -7.41 -2.54 4.46
N ILE A 246 -7.98 -1.89 3.44
CA ILE A 246 -9.03 -0.86 3.62
C ILE A 246 -10.40 -1.36 3.17
N GLY A 247 -10.46 -2.47 2.44
CA GLY A 247 -11.71 -3.14 2.13
C GLY A 247 -11.52 -4.46 1.38
N SER A 248 -12.52 -5.33 1.47
CA SER A 248 -12.60 -6.58 0.70
C SER A 248 -14.03 -6.78 0.21
N HIS A 249 -14.16 -7.26 -1.01
CA HIS A 249 -15.45 -7.53 -1.63
C HIS A 249 -15.36 -8.88 -2.35
N ASN A 250 -16.25 -9.83 -2.03
CA ASN A 250 -16.44 -11.02 -2.86
C ASN A 250 -17.67 -10.82 -3.76
N LYS A 251 -17.51 -11.15 -5.03
CA LYS A 251 -18.56 -10.98 -6.02
C LYS A 251 -18.83 -12.30 -6.72
N MET A 252 -20.03 -12.82 -6.47
CA MET A 252 -20.58 -13.99 -7.16
C MET A 252 -21.61 -13.53 -8.20
N VAL A 253 -21.60 -14.13 -9.39
CA VAL A 253 -22.65 -13.94 -10.40
C VAL A 253 -23.00 -15.30 -10.99
N TYR A 254 -24.20 -15.78 -10.72
CA TYR A 254 -24.78 -16.99 -11.32
C TYR A 254 -26.07 -16.68 -12.07
N TYR A 255 -26.58 -17.66 -12.80
CA TYR A 255 -27.88 -17.59 -13.47
C TYR A 255 -28.74 -18.76 -13.00
N ASP A 256 -29.88 -18.47 -12.37
CA ASP A 256 -30.95 -19.43 -12.07
C ASP A 256 -32.28 -18.75 -12.43
N GLY A 257 -32.87 -19.11 -13.57
CA GLY A 257 -34.10 -18.46 -14.09
C GLY A 257 -34.01 -16.96 -14.44
N GLY A 258 -32.89 -16.30 -14.13
CA GLY A 258 -32.59 -14.88 -14.33
C GLY A 258 -31.14 -14.57 -13.93
N ARG A 259 -30.65 -13.34 -14.19
CA ARG A 259 -29.29 -12.94 -13.79
C ARG A 259 -29.27 -12.55 -12.31
N GLU A 260 -28.95 -13.49 -11.43
CA GLU A 260 -28.78 -13.20 -10.01
C GLU A 260 -27.34 -12.80 -9.68
N LYS A 261 -27.21 -11.75 -8.87
CA LYS A 261 -25.92 -11.15 -8.52
C LYS A 261 -25.85 -11.00 -7.00
N ILE A 262 -25.30 -12.01 -6.34
CA ILE A 262 -25.01 -11.93 -4.91
C ILE A 262 -23.65 -11.26 -4.71
N LYS A 263 -23.66 -10.10 -4.04
CA LYS A 263 -22.46 -9.45 -3.53
C LYS A 263 -22.38 -9.72 -2.03
N GLY A 264 -21.36 -10.43 -1.59
CA GLY A 264 -21.04 -10.55 -0.17
C GLY A 264 -20.00 -9.50 0.20
N ASN A 265 -20.38 -8.52 1.02
CA ASN A 265 -19.43 -7.66 1.71
C ASN A 265 -19.03 -8.40 2.99
N ASP A 266 -17.92 -9.13 2.94
CA ASP A 266 -17.39 -9.81 4.11
C ASP A 266 -15.85 -9.71 4.09
N ASP A 267 -15.23 -9.86 5.26
CA ASP A 267 -13.80 -9.67 5.46
C ASP A 267 -12.92 -10.79 4.89
N PHE A 268 -13.54 -11.91 4.46
CA PHE A 268 -12.93 -13.14 3.92
C PHE A 268 -11.67 -13.62 4.63
N SER A 269 -11.54 -13.31 5.93
CA SER A 269 -10.37 -13.64 6.75
C SER A 269 -9.05 -13.28 6.09
N LEU A 270 -9.06 -12.20 5.29
CA LEU A 270 -7.89 -11.73 4.57
C LEU A 270 -6.92 -11.03 5.53
N SER A 271 -5.63 -11.20 5.28
CA SER A 271 -4.58 -10.55 6.02
C SER A 271 -4.76 -9.03 6.02
N VAL A 272 -4.95 -8.45 7.20
CA VAL A 272 -5.15 -6.99 7.35
C VAL A 272 -3.87 -6.25 7.01
N LEU A 273 -2.71 -6.82 7.36
CA LEU A 273 -1.40 -6.28 7.04
C LEU A 273 -0.74 -7.15 6.00
N ARG A 274 -0.03 -6.50 5.07
CA ARG A 274 0.84 -7.20 4.13
C ARG A 274 2.14 -6.49 3.93
N TYR A 275 3.18 -7.24 3.63
CA TYR A 275 4.49 -6.68 3.37
C TYR A 275 5.33 -7.61 2.49
N GLY A 276 6.30 -7.04 1.80
CA GLY A 276 7.28 -7.84 1.09
C GLY A 276 8.21 -7.02 0.20
N PRO A 277 9.17 -7.68 -0.45
CA PRO A 277 10.07 -7.02 -1.39
C PRO A 277 9.34 -6.58 -2.66
N THR A 278 9.76 -5.42 -3.19
CA THR A 278 9.36 -4.94 -4.50
C THR A 278 10.57 -4.43 -5.27
N ILE A 279 10.59 -4.67 -6.57
CA ILE A 279 11.60 -4.17 -7.50
C ILE A 279 10.91 -3.44 -8.64
N ARG A 280 11.57 -2.40 -9.14
CA ARG A 280 11.15 -1.64 -10.30
C ARG A 280 12.31 -1.34 -11.24
N LEU A 281 12.01 -1.38 -12.52
CA LEU A 281 12.92 -1.02 -13.59
C LEU A 281 12.16 -0.14 -14.56
N GLY A 282 12.72 1.01 -14.93
CA GLY A 282 12.02 1.90 -15.82
C GLY A 282 12.90 2.84 -16.60
N TYR A 283 12.22 3.55 -17.47
CA TYR A 283 12.75 4.50 -18.41
C TYR A 283 11.82 5.72 -18.40
N GLU A 284 12.32 6.84 -17.86
CA GLU A 284 11.49 8.00 -17.55
C GLU A 284 10.26 7.62 -16.71
N SER A 285 9.09 8.08 -17.14
CA SER A 285 7.79 7.81 -16.55
C SER A 285 7.35 6.35 -16.64
N PHE A 286 7.86 5.56 -17.60
CA PHE A 286 7.41 4.17 -17.78
C PHE A 286 8.29 3.22 -16.96
N GLN A 287 7.66 2.38 -16.14
CA GLN A 287 8.36 1.36 -15.38
C GLN A 287 7.66 0.01 -15.49
N ILE A 288 8.39 -1.05 -15.19
CA ILE A 288 7.87 -2.36 -14.83
C ILE A 288 8.14 -2.59 -13.36
N TYR A 289 7.24 -3.27 -12.68
CA TYR A 289 7.38 -3.61 -11.26
C TYR A 289 7.07 -5.07 -11.02
N ALA A 290 7.73 -5.64 -10.02
CA ALA A 290 7.40 -6.95 -9.48
C ALA A 290 7.39 -6.88 -7.95
N THR A 291 6.38 -7.48 -7.34
CA THR A 291 6.18 -7.50 -5.89
C THR A 291 5.86 -8.92 -5.44
N TYR A 292 6.51 -9.36 -4.37
CA TYR A 292 6.22 -10.62 -3.68
C TYR A 292 5.83 -10.28 -2.24
N TYR A 293 4.64 -10.68 -1.80
CA TYR A 293 4.20 -10.50 -0.43
C TYR A 293 4.59 -11.73 0.40
N MET A 294 5.32 -11.49 1.49
CA MET A 294 5.90 -12.55 2.33
C MET A 294 4.93 -13.12 3.35
N ASN A 295 3.77 -12.48 3.53
CA ASN A 295 2.70 -12.98 4.39
C ASN A 295 1.59 -13.62 3.54
N GLY A 296 0.87 -14.55 4.16
CA GLY A 296 -0.27 -15.20 3.53
C GLY A 296 -1.38 -14.22 3.14
N LEU A 297 -2.13 -14.57 2.09
CA LEU A 297 -3.33 -13.87 1.64
C LEU A 297 -4.40 -13.86 2.72
N PHE A 298 -4.52 -14.95 3.46
CA PHE A 298 -5.42 -15.13 4.59
C PHE A 298 -4.66 -15.02 5.92
N ILE A 299 -5.40 -14.70 6.98
CA ILE A 299 -4.93 -14.77 8.36
C ILE A 299 -4.54 -16.23 8.67
N ASP A 300 -3.50 -16.41 9.48
CA ASP A 300 -3.04 -17.72 9.95
C ASP A 300 -4.21 -18.56 10.47
N ASP A 301 -4.22 -19.84 10.09
CA ASP A 301 -5.27 -20.83 10.40
C ASP A 301 -6.69 -20.48 9.90
N LYS A 302 -6.85 -19.44 9.06
CA LYS A 302 -8.16 -19.06 8.49
C LYS A 302 -8.27 -19.30 6.99
N GLY A 303 -7.25 -19.86 6.35
CA GLY A 303 -7.34 -20.25 4.95
C GLY A 303 -6.05 -20.89 4.44
N PRO A 304 -6.01 -21.20 3.14
CA PRO A 304 -4.83 -21.78 2.51
C PRO A 304 -3.60 -20.86 2.59
N GLU A 305 -2.43 -21.46 2.78
CA GLU A 305 -1.15 -20.75 2.84
C GLU A 305 -0.70 -20.32 1.43
N LEU A 306 -1.18 -19.14 1.00
CA LEU A 306 -0.94 -18.59 -0.33
C LEU A 306 -0.29 -17.21 -0.23
N TYR A 307 0.81 -17.01 -0.93
CA TYR A 307 1.65 -15.81 -0.90
C TYR A 307 1.45 -14.96 -2.16
N PRO A 308 0.80 -13.79 -2.10
CA PRO A 308 0.49 -13.00 -3.28
C PRO A 308 1.72 -12.49 -4.04
N ILE A 309 1.64 -12.52 -5.37
CA ILE A 309 2.63 -11.96 -6.29
C ILE A 309 1.98 -11.04 -7.32
N GLN A 310 2.76 -10.06 -7.78
CA GLN A 310 2.33 -9.09 -8.78
C GLN A 310 3.45 -8.78 -9.75
N LEU A 311 3.08 -8.63 -11.02
CA LEU A 311 3.96 -8.21 -12.10
C LEU A 311 3.18 -7.27 -13.02
N GLY A 312 3.71 -6.08 -13.27
CA GLY A 312 3.00 -5.10 -14.07
C GLY A 312 3.84 -3.96 -14.61
N MET A 313 3.13 -3.00 -15.18
CA MET A 313 3.66 -1.76 -15.72
C MET A 313 3.16 -0.59 -14.88
N ALA A 314 3.99 0.44 -14.73
CA ALA A 314 3.67 1.66 -14.04
C ALA A 314 3.95 2.86 -14.95
N PHE A 315 3.06 3.84 -14.88
CA PHE A 315 3.19 5.14 -15.53
C PHE A 315 3.23 6.19 -14.43
N THR A 316 4.41 6.75 -14.21
CA THR A 316 4.67 7.71 -13.16
C THR A 316 4.57 9.15 -13.65
N PHE A 317 4.01 9.99 -12.78
CA PHE A 317 3.95 11.42 -12.99
C PHE A 317 5.28 12.00 -12.49
N GLY A 318 6.06 12.58 -13.41
CA GLY A 318 7.22 13.37 -13.03
C GLY A 318 6.75 14.65 -12.35
N ASP A 319 7.28 14.91 -11.15
CA ASP A 319 7.20 16.20 -10.48
C ASP A 319 8.41 17.09 -10.84
#